data_AF-B8MGK6-F1
#
_entry.id   AF-B8MGK6-F1
#
_cell.length_a   1.000
_cell.length_b   1.000
_cell.length_c   1.000
_cell.angle_alpha   90.00
_cell.angle_beta   90.00
_cell.angle_gamma   90.00
#
_symmetry.space_group_name_H-M   'P 1'
#
loop_
_entity.id
_entity.type
_entity.pdbx_description
1 polymer ?
#
loop_
_entity_poly.entity_id
_entity_poly.type
_entity_poly.pdbx_seq_one_letter_code
_entity_poly.pdbx_strand_id
1 'polypeptide(L)'
;MSAPTAEKQKKEDNPPQEEDDYYSEGDSDYDYSDDDPDEPMTESDAENDGQLRRKARGRRRNDKYYGDEDDYSNEYDDDDDDDDYDDDDDNAVAPYGGSAMRDQQQQQGGGKMELASDAKKGIDDEEGLKLKLEVNLDVEIELKAAIHGDLTLSLLKDQVQQQRIITHMNNDHRNTLSLFLEVYNKVPYSQAQTARIEEIRLIGMTISTADNPNSTKSSRTNFLVPFEPALNRYEDARHRVVEMHKHCLKTLGRSDITIQEYRRPRGLGAVLFTICLTVFIAFSRRSNFQPDSALYSNVLGHFPGFATFCYKIQPLLISVMAGIHLSEAAYLAVYRLRPHSVPFGSRVWFLWVVNDFIEGFTTLQRFDALIEEKRALKAQHKSN
;
A
#
# COMPACT_ATOMS: atom_id res chain seq x y z
N MET A 1 -10.44 -88.52 10.40
CA MET A 1 -9.59 -87.40 10.83
C MET A 1 -10.19 -86.13 10.24
N SER A 2 -11.04 -85.46 11.01
CA SER A 2 -11.56 -84.13 10.71
C SER A 2 -11.38 -83.31 11.96
N ALA A 3 -10.64 -82.21 11.83
CA ALA A 3 -10.24 -81.32 12.91
C ALA A 3 -11.44 -80.52 13.45
N PRO A 4 -11.41 -80.12 14.74
CA PRO A 4 -12.37 -79.18 15.30
C PRO A 4 -11.79 -77.76 15.43
N THR A 5 -12.73 -76.80 15.39
CA THR A 5 -12.81 -75.51 16.13
C THR A 5 -11.70 -74.46 16.00
N ALA A 6 -12.06 -73.22 15.62
CA ALA A 6 -12.46 -72.18 16.58
C ALA A 6 -12.78 -70.82 15.88
N GLU A 7 -13.76 -70.11 16.42
CA GLU A 7 -14.21 -68.76 16.09
C GLU A 7 -13.10 -67.68 16.21
N LYS A 8 -13.19 -66.64 15.37
CA LYS A 8 -12.77 -65.27 15.73
C LYS A 8 -13.70 -64.22 15.12
N GLN A 9 -13.99 -63.22 15.95
CA GLN A 9 -14.89 -62.09 15.75
C GLN A 9 -14.35 -61.01 14.79
N LYS A 10 -15.33 -60.34 14.17
CA LYS A 10 -15.40 -59.03 13.49
C LYS A 10 -14.19 -58.07 13.58
N LYS A 11 -13.78 -57.54 12.42
CA LYS A 11 -13.17 -56.21 12.26
C LYS A 11 -13.80 -55.51 11.06
N GLU A 12 -14.40 -54.35 11.31
CA GLU A 12 -14.87 -53.36 10.32
C GLU A 12 -13.67 -52.67 9.66
N ASP A 13 -13.80 -52.41 8.37
CA ASP A 13 -12.84 -51.71 7.52
C ASP A 13 -12.68 -50.25 7.95
N ASN A 14 -11.42 -49.84 8.14
CA ASN A 14 -11.00 -48.46 8.26
C ASN A 14 -10.13 -48.15 7.03
N PRO A 15 -10.39 -47.07 6.26
CA PRO A 15 -9.54 -46.70 5.13
C PRO A 15 -8.21 -46.07 5.61
N PRO A 16 -7.13 -46.16 4.81
CA PRO A 16 -5.81 -45.69 5.21
C PRO A 16 -5.73 -44.15 5.28
N GLN A 17 -5.07 -43.66 6.33
CA GLN A 17 -4.57 -42.29 6.51
C GLN A 17 -3.13 -42.18 5.97
N GLU A 18 -2.70 -40.92 5.77
CA GLU A 18 -1.36 -40.37 5.42
C GLU A 18 -1.12 -40.27 3.89
N GLU A 19 -0.77 -39.10 3.34
CA GLU A 19 0.30 -38.16 3.76
C GLU A 19 -0.15 -36.68 3.76
N ASP A 20 0.07 -36.00 4.88
CA ASP A 20 -0.05 -34.54 5.05
C ASP A 20 1.34 -33.91 4.86
N ASP A 21 1.54 -33.15 3.77
CA ASP A 21 2.79 -32.44 3.54
C ASP A 21 2.88 -31.14 4.35
N TYR A 22 3.72 -31.24 5.37
CA TYR A 22 4.33 -30.25 6.25
C TYR A 22 4.54 -28.84 5.63
N TYR A 23 3.85 -27.83 6.16
CA TYR A 23 4.37 -26.45 6.13
C TYR A 23 5.44 -26.34 7.22
N SER A 24 6.69 -26.18 6.80
CA SER A 24 7.82 -25.90 7.69
C SER A 24 7.61 -24.52 8.35
N GLU A 25 7.25 -24.54 9.64
CA GLU A 25 7.52 -23.43 10.56
C GLU A 25 9.05 -23.27 10.63
N GLY A 26 9.55 -22.18 10.08
CA GLY A 26 10.92 -21.73 10.27
C GLY A 26 10.92 -20.64 11.33
N ASP A 27 10.98 -21.04 12.59
CA ASP A 27 11.53 -20.21 13.66
C ASP A 27 12.97 -19.86 13.28
N SER A 28 13.30 -18.58 13.27
CA SER A 28 14.69 -18.15 13.30
C SER A 28 14.84 -17.06 14.36
N ASP A 29 15.06 -17.53 15.58
CA ASP A 29 15.85 -16.82 16.59
C ASP A 29 17.19 -16.40 15.96
N TYR A 30 17.50 -15.10 15.98
CA TYR A 30 18.88 -14.65 15.85
C TYR A 30 19.27 -13.82 17.06
N ASP A 31 20.19 -14.46 17.76
CA ASP A 31 20.89 -14.14 18.99
C ASP A 31 21.75 -12.88 18.87
N TYR A 32 21.73 -12.05 19.91
CA TYR A 32 22.67 -10.94 20.11
C TYR A 32 24.03 -11.55 20.50
N SER A 33 25.05 -11.42 19.65
CA SER A 33 26.43 -11.72 20.06
C SER A 33 27.18 -10.42 20.32
N ASP A 34 27.51 -10.24 21.61
CA ASP A 34 28.38 -9.20 22.15
C ASP A 34 29.79 -9.26 21.53
N ASP A 35 30.35 -8.07 21.32
CA ASP A 35 31.75 -7.80 21.01
C ASP A 35 32.71 -8.36 22.08
N ASP A 36 33.83 -8.95 21.64
CA ASP A 36 35.15 -8.56 22.16
C ASP A 36 36.26 -8.87 21.11
N PRO A 37 37.27 -8.02 20.96
CA PRO A 37 38.29 -8.08 19.90
C PRO A 37 39.54 -8.82 20.39
N ASP A 38 40.28 -9.45 19.47
CA ASP A 38 41.76 -9.48 19.45
C ASP A 38 42.27 -10.62 18.55
N GLU A 39 42.49 -10.34 17.26
CA GLU A 39 43.54 -11.02 16.48
C GLU A 39 44.21 -10.04 15.48
N PRO A 40 45.55 -10.09 15.30
CA PRO A 40 46.31 -9.05 14.62
C PRO A 40 46.27 -9.13 13.09
N MET A 41 45.96 -8.00 12.44
CA MET A 41 45.99 -7.84 10.98
C MET A 41 47.41 -7.84 10.41
N THR A 42 47.58 -8.47 9.25
CA THR A 42 48.85 -8.54 8.51
C THR A 42 49.14 -7.26 7.70
N GLU A 43 50.43 -6.94 7.54
CA GLU A 43 50.98 -5.69 6.98
C GLU A 43 50.52 -5.30 5.55
N SER A 44 49.83 -6.18 4.82
CA SER A 44 49.33 -5.89 3.46
C SER A 44 47.96 -5.20 3.41
N ASP A 45 47.19 -5.19 4.50
CA ASP A 45 45.85 -4.58 4.54
C ASP A 45 45.86 -3.13 5.08
N ALA A 46 46.99 -2.68 5.62
CA ALA A 46 47.16 -1.34 6.20
C ALA A 46 47.36 -0.22 5.14
N GLU A 47 47.83 -0.55 3.93
CA GLU A 47 48.12 0.47 2.90
C GLU A 47 46.90 0.83 2.04
N ASN A 48 45.87 -0.01 1.96
CA ASN A 48 44.66 0.26 1.17
C ASN A 48 43.62 1.10 1.96
N ASP A 49 43.55 0.93 3.29
CA ASP A 49 42.63 1.71 4.14
C ASP A 49 43.08 3.18 4.31
N GLY A 50 44.40 3.43 4.25
CA GLY A 50 44.98 4.77 4.37
C GLY A 50 44.64 5.74 3.23
N GLN A 51 44.35 5.24 2.03
CA GLN A 51 43.96 6.08 0.89
C GLN A 51 42.46 6.39 0.84
N LEU A 52 41.61 5.49 1.34
CA LEU A 52 40.16 5.70 1.41
C LEU A 52 39.77 6.66 2.55
N ARG A 53 40.43 6.61 3.70
CA ARG A 53 40.18 7.55 4.82
C ARG A 53 40.61 8.99 4.55
N ARG A 54 41.54 9.23 3.61
CA ARG A 54 41.95 10.59 3.20
C ARG A 54 40.94 11.28 2.28
N LYS A 55 40.14 10.53 1.50
CA LYS A 55 39.04 11.09 0.70
C LYS A 55 37.77 11.37 1.51
N ALA A 56 37.55 10.66 2.63
CA ALA A 56 36.38 10.86 3.49
C ALA A 56 36.49 12.07 4.45
N ARG A 57 37.71 12.56 4.73
CA ARG A 57 37.93 13.67 5.70
C ARG A 57 37.80 15.09 5.13
N GLY A 58 37.53 15.24 3.83
CA GLY A 58 37.38 16.54 3.16
C GLY A 58 35.96 17.13 3.14
N ARG A 59 34.95 16.43 3.67
CA ARG A 59 33.53 16.86 3.56
C ARG A 59 32.76 16.97 4.88
N ARG A 60 33.45 16.93 6.02
CA ARG A 60 32.83 17.16 7.34
C ARG A 60 33.30 18.47 7.94
N ARG A 61 32.63 19.56 7.58
CA ARG A 61 32.63 20.83 8.33
C ARG A 61 31.47 21.71 7.85
N ASN A 62 30.26 21.41 8.32
CA ASN A 62 29.31 22.42 8.84
C ASN A 62 28.09 21.70 9.42
N ASP A 63 28.03 21.59 10.75
CA ASP A 63 26.80 21.29 11.47
C ASP A 63 26.21 22.62 11.96
N LYS A 64 24.92 22.85 11.69
CA LYS A 64 24.05 23.74 12.48
C LYS A 64 22.56 23.39 12.29
N TYR A 65 22.08 22.57 13.22
CA TYR A 65 20.85 22.72 14.03
C TYR A 65 19.55 23.20 13.35
N TYR A 66 18.68 22.24 13.00
CA TYR A 66 17.21 22.19 13.20
C TYR A 66 16.90 20.68 13.28
N GLY A 67 16.29 20.16 14.34
CA GLY A 67 14.85 20.23 14.60
C GLY A 67 14.29 18.85 14.26
N ASP A 68 14.03 18.06 15.30
CA ASP A 68 13.66 16.64 15.30
C ASP A 68 12.23 16.44 14.77
N GLU A 69 12.07 16.32 13.45
CA GLU A 69 10.91 15.77 12.74
C GLU A 69 11.56 15.09 11.52
N ASP A 70 11.47 13.76 11.36
CA ASP A 70 10.87 13.09 10.20
C ASP A 70 11.12 11.57 10.34
N ASP A 71 10.12 10.79 10.75
CA ASP A 71 10.15 9.30 10.66
C ASP A 71 8.78 8.78 10.17
N TYR A 72 8.28 9.43 9.11
CA TYR A 72 6.97 9.16 8.50
C TYR A 72 7.09 9.16 6.97
N SER A 73 7.92 8.29 6.43
CA SER A 73 7.81 7.81 5.06
C SER A 73 8.56 6.49 4.96
N ASN A 74 8.27 5.65 3.96
CA ASN A 74 9.08 4.52 3.49
C ASN A 74 8.58 3.08 3.77
N GLU A 75 7.37 2.80 4.29
CA GLU A 75 6.97 1.36 4.36
C GLU A 75 6.29 0.83 3.08
N TYR A 76 5.78 1.66 2.18
CA TYR A 76 5.25 1.21 0.88
C TYR A 76 5.38 2.32 -0.15
N ASP A 77 6.40 2.25 -1.01
CA ASP A 77 6.46 3.06 -2.23
C ASP A 77 5.44 2.49 -3.21
N ASP A 78 4.26 3.11 -3.28
CA ASP A 78 3.45 3.07 -4.50
C ASP A 78 4.12 4.04 -5.48
N ASP A 79 4.86 3.49 -6.45
CA ASP A 79 5.32 4.21 -7.65
C ASP A 79 4.08 4.61 -8.48
N ASP A 80 3.38 5.66 -8.05
CA ASP A 80 2.38 6.36 -8.87
C ASP A 80 3.15 7.27 -9.85
N ASP A 81 3.46 6.75 -11.04
CA ASP A 81 3.76 7.58 -12.20
C ASP A 81 2.44 8.20 -12.67
N ASP A 82 2.23 9.47 -12.30
CA ASP A 82 1.16 10.32 -12.83
C ASP A 82 1.29 10.44 -14.36
N ASP A 83 0.33 9.90 -15.10
CA ASP A 83 0.14 10.20 -16.51
C ASP A 83 -0.34 11.66 -16.65
N ASP A 84 0.58 12.52 -17.09
CA ASP A 84 0.43 13.94 -17.41
C ASP A 84 -0.72 14.17 -18.42
N TYR A 85 -1.79 14.85 -18.00
CA TYR A 85 -2.82 15.37 -18.89
C TYR A 85 -2.56 16.87 -19.11
N ASP A 86 -2.09 17.22 -20.31
CA ASP A 86 -2.04 18.58 -20.83
C ASP A 86 -3.44 19.23 -20.80
N ASP A 87 -3.64 20.22 -19.93
CA ASP A 87 -4.84 21.06 -19.90
C ASP A 87 -4.46 22.48 -20.39
N ASP A 88 -4.48 22.65 -21.72
CA ASP A 88 -4.52 23.95 -22.37
C ASP A 88 -6.00 24.34 -22.58
N ASP A 89 -6.48 25.27 -21.75
CA ASP A 89 -6.87 26.63 -22.17
C ASP A 89 -8.18 27.18 -21.55
N ASP A 90 -8.03 28.43 -21.12
CA ASP A 90 -9.00 29.51 -20.94
C ASP A 90 -10.23 29.34 -20.02
N ASN A 91 -10.11 29.88 -18.81
CA ASN A 91 -11.27 30.45 -18.14
C ASN A 91 -11.04 31.89 -17.65
N ALA A 92 -11.82 32.79 -18.23
CA ALA A 92 -11.81 34.22 -18.03
C ALA A 92 -12.19 34.61 -16.59
N VAL A 93 -11.38 35.52 -16.03
CA VAL A 93 -11.57 36.12 -14.70
C VAL A 93 -12.74 37.12 -14.73
N ALA A 94 -13.69 36.99 -13.79
CA ALA A 94 -14.72 38.00 -13.51
C ALA A 94 -14.63 38.49 -12.05
N PRO A 95 -14.72 39.81 -11.79
CA PRO A 95 -14.41 40.38 -10.49
C PRO A 95 -15.62 40.42 -9.54
N TYR A 96 -15.33 40.25 -8.24
CA TYR A 96 -16.29 40.31 -7.14
C TYR A 96 -16.86 41.72 -6.96
N GLY A 97 -18.18 41.86 -7.16
CA GLY A 97 -18.97 43.05 -6.85
C GLY A 97 -19.55 42.99 -5.45
N GLY A 98 -19.40 44.09 -4.70
CA GLY A 98 -19.86 44.23 -3.33
C GLY A 98 -21.38 44.37 -3.16
N SER A 99 -21.83 44.18 -1.92
CA SER A 99 -23.07 44.77 -1.43
C SER A 99 -22.98 45.05 0.06
N ALA A 100 -23.52 46.22 0.39
CA ALA A 100 -23.48 46.93 1.66
C ALA A 100 -24.46 46.35 2.69
N MET A 101 -24.20 46.63 3.97
CA MET A 101 -25.24 46.91 4.97
C MET A 101 -24.70 47.92 6.00
N ARG A 102 -25.60 48.78 6.45
CA ARG A 102 -25.40 50.04 7.18
C ARG A 102 -26.32 50.03 8.42
N ASP A 103 -26.00 50.92 9.38
CA ASP A 103 -26.77 51.43 10.54
C ASP A 103 -26.64 50.60 11.84
N GLN A 104 -26.55 51.17 13.05
CA GLN A 104 -26.60 52.54 13.55
C GLN A 104 -26.06 52.61 15.00
N GLN A 105 -25.34 53.69 15.31
CA GLN A 105 -25.53 54.60 16.47
C GLN A 105 -25.35 54.10 17.94
N GLN A 106 -24.34 54.62 18.65
CA GLN A 106 -24.57 55.52 19.80
C GLN A 106 -23.34 56.34 20.21
N GLN A 107 -23.63 57.49 20.80
CA GLN A 107 -22.89 58.74 20.76
C GLN A 107 -22.37 59.09 22.16
N GLN A 108 -21.08 59.48 22.26
CA GLN A 108 -20.46 60.00 23.46
C GLN A 108 -20.81 61.49 23.63
N GLY A 109 -21.24 61.88 24.83
CA GLY A 109 -21.44 63.26 25.24
C GLY A 109 -20.68 63.54 26.54
N GLY A 110 -19.68 64.44 26.45
CA GLY A 110 -19.01 65.02 27.61
C GLY A 110 -19.76 66.26 28.11
N GLY A 111 -19.70 66.50 29.43
CA GLY A 111 -20.21 67.70 30.08
C GLY A 111 -19.32 68.07 31.26
N LYS A 112 -18.75 69.27 31.20
CA LYS A 112 -17.83 69.92 32.15
C LYS A 112 -18.54 71.17 32.68
N MET A 113 -18.45 71.47 33.97
CA MET A 113 -18.39 72.80 34.62
C MET A 113 -18.47 72.60 36.14
N GLU A 114 -17.44 72.91 36.92
CA GLU A 114 -16.93 74.23 37.34
C GLU A 114 -17.58 74.69 38.65
N LEU A 115 -16.73 74.76 39.68
CA LEU A 115 -17.01 75.21 41.04
C LEU A 115 -16.70 76.70 41.20
N ALA A 116 -17.62 77.40 41.88
CA ALA A 116 -17.42 78.62 42.65
C ALA A 116 -18.63 78.71 43.62
N SER A 117 -18.57 79.16 44.87
CA SER A 117 -17.55 79.79 45.69
C SER A 117 -18.02 79.79 47.17
N ASP A 118 -17.09 80.15 48.05
CA ASP A 118 -17.27 80.92 49.31
C ASP A 118 -17.58 80.27 50.68
N ALA A 119 -16.63 80.58 51.59
CA ALA A 119 -16.81 81.12 52.96
C ALA A 119 -16.91 80.19 54.20
N LYS A 120 -15.73 80.03 54.84
CA LYS A 120 -15.39 80.08 56.30
C LYS A 120 -16.50 80.11 57.38
N LYS A 121 -16.34 79.20 58.36
CA LYS A 121 -16.42 79.28 59.86
C LYS A 121 -16.96 77.92 60.37
N GLY A 122 -16.53 77.26 61.44
CA GLY A 122 -15.62 77.52 62.55
C GLY A 122 -16.17 76.76 63.79
N ILE A 123 -15.31 75.94 64.42
CA ILE A 123 -15.30 75.51 65.84
C ILE A 123 -16.30 74.42 66.29
N ASP A 124 -15.68 73.28 66.65
CA ASP A 124 -15.86 72.37 67.81
C ASP A 124 -17.28 72.01 68.31
N ASP A 125 -17.55 70.70 68.43
CA ASP A 125 -17.79 70.03 69.73
C ASP A 125 -18.28 68.56 69.57
N GLU A 126 -17.52 67.67 70.22
CA GLU A 126 -17.90 66.42 70.91
C GLU A 126 -18.40 65.14 70.17
N GLU A 127 -17.53 64.13 70.30
CA GLU A 127 -17.70 62.66 70.29
C GLU A 127 -19.11 62.18 70.73
N GLY A 128 -19.75 61.12 70.22
CA GLY A 128 -19.35 59.99 69.39
C GLY A 128 -20.42 58.90 69.60
N LEU A 129 -21.35 58.74 68.65
CA LEU A 129 -22.44 57.76 68.68
C LEU A 129 -21.97 56.38 68.19
N LYS A 130 -22.39 55.33 68.92
CA LYS A 130 -22.10 53.89 68.72
C LYS A 130 -22.31 53.42 67.27
N LEU A 131 -21.30 52.77 66.68
CA LEU A 131 -21.41 52.00 65.45
C LEU A 131 -21.75 50.53 65.76
N LYS A 132 -22.90 50.05 65.26
CA LYS A 132 -23.17 48.61 65.07
C LYS A 132 -22.54 48.20 63.74
N LEU A 133 -21.61 47.25 63.78
CA LEU A 133 -20.99 46.67 62.60
C LEU A 133 -21.82 45.43 62.17
N GLU A 134 -22.66 45.58 61.15
CA GLU A 134 -23.27 44.44 60.44
C GLU A 134 -22.39 44.13 59.23
N VAL A 135 -21.68 43.00 59.27
CA VAL A 135 -20.83 42.53 58.17
C VAL A 135 -21.66 41.55 57.33
N ASN A 136 -22.18 42.01 56.21
CA ASN A 136 -22.69 41.13 55.15
C ASN A 136 -21.49 40.67 54.32
N LEU A 137 -20.99 39.46 54.60
CA LEU A 137 -19.94 38.84 53.78
C LEU A 137 -20.61 37.86 52.80
N ASP A 138 -20.76 38.28 51.55
CA ASP A 138 -21.09 37.36 50.46
C ASP A 138 -19.81 36.61 50.06
N VAL A 139 -19.77 35.30 50.35
CA VAL A 139 -18.67 34.44 49.92
C VAL A 139 -19.11 33.77 48.62
N GLU A 140 -18.61 34.27 47.51
CA GLU A 140 -18.77 33.67 46.18
C GLU A 140 -17.67 32.62 45.98
N ILE A 141 -18.04 31.34 45.84
CA ILE A 141 -17.10 30.26 45.55
C ILE A 141 -17.14 29.99 44.04
N GLU A 142 -16.17 30.53 43.30
CA GLU A 142 -15.97 30.24 41.88
C GLU A 142 -15.24 28.88 41.73
N LEU A 143 -15.98 27.81 41.43
CA LEU A 143 -15.41 26.52 41.04
C LEU A 143 -14.95 26.57 39.58
N LYS A 144 -13.73 27.04 39.33
CA LYS A 144 -13.05 26.87 38.03
C LYS A 144 -12.56 25.43 37.89
N ALA A 145 -13.44 24.54 37.42
CA ALA A 145 -13.01 23.24 36.95
C ALA A 145 -12.27 23.41 35.61
N ALA A 146 -10.94 23.25 35.62
CA ALA A 146 -10.06 23.28 34.44
C ALA A 146 -10.23 22.04 33.52
N ILE A 147 -11.44 21.49 33.44
CA ILE A 147 -11.76 20.28 32.65
C ILE A 147 -11.95 20.63 31.18
N HIS A 148 -12.39 21.86 30.88
CA HIS A 148 -12.77 22.25 29.52
C HIS A 148 -11.56 22.38 28.58
N GLY A 149 -10.41 22.88 29.06
CA GLY A 149 -9.22 23.04 28.21
C GLY A 149 -8.57 21.71 27.81
N ASP A 150 -8.50 20.76 28.73
CA ASP A 150 -7.83 19.48 28.52
C ASP A 150 -8.65 18.52 27.65
N LEU A 151 -9.97 18.44 27.89
CA LEU A 151 -10.86 17.61 27.06
C LEU A 151 -11.00 18.13 25.62
N THR A 152 -11.02 19.45 25.44
CA THR A 152 -11.03 20.04 24.09
C THR A 152 -9.71 19.78 23.38
N LEU A 153 -8.57 19.86 24.08
CA LEU A 153 -7.27 19.56 23.50
C LEU A 153 -7.15 18.08 23.13
N SER A 154 -7.62 17.16 23.96
CA SER A 154 -7.62 15.72 23.66
C SER A 154 -8.50 15.38 22.46
N LEU A 155 -9.71 15.96 22.38
CA LEU A 155 -10.62 15.77 21.25
C LEU A 155 -10.03 16.32 19.95
N LEU A 156 -9.39 17.49 19.98
CA LEU A 156 -8.72 18.07 18.82
C LEU A 156 -7.54 17.20 18.36
N LYS A 157 -6.75 16.63 19.29
CA LYS A 157 -5.67 15.69 18.95
C LYS A 157 -6.21 14.46 18.22
N ASP A 158 -7.29 13.86 18.74
CA ASP A 158 -7.93 12.70 18.11
C ASP A 158 -8.47 13.05 16.71
N GLN A 159 -9.12 14.20 16.55
CA GLN A 159 -9.61 14.64 15.24
C GLN A 159 -8.47 14.86 14.24
N VAL A 160 -7.38 15.51 14.66
CA VAL A 160 -6.20 15.70 13.80
C VAL A 160 -5.58 14.35 13.42
N GLN A 161 -5.47 13.42 14.36
CA GLN A 161 -4.92 12.09 14.09
C GLN A 161 -5.82 11.27 13.14
N GLN A 162 -7.13 11.29 13.35
CA GLN A 162 -8.10 10.67 12.44
C GLN A 162 -7.95 11.21 11.01
N GLN A 163 -7.89 12.54 10.84
CA GLN A 163 -7.75 13.15 9.52
C GLN A 163 -6.42 12.77 8.86
N ARG A 164 -5.32 12.72 9.61
CA ARG A 164 -4.04 12.23 9.09
C ARG A 164 -4.14 10.79 8.58
N ILE A 165 -4.75 9.90 9.36
CA ILE A 165 -4.97 8.50 8.97
C ILE A 165 -5.85 8.42 7.72
N ILE A 166 -6.96 9.17 7.68
CA ILE A 166 -7.90 9.18 6.55
C ILE A 166 -7.22 9.66 5.26
N THR A 167 -6.47 10.76 5.34
CA THR A 167 -5.76 11.31 4.18
C THR A 167 -4.69 10.34 3.68
N HIS A 168 -3.84 9.83 4.56
CA HIS A 168 -2.81 8.87 4.20
C HIS A 168 -3.40 7.60 3.57
N MET A 169 -4.43 7.01 4.18
CA MET A 169 -5.08 5.80 3.65
C MET A 169 -5.75 6.03 2.28
N ASN A 170 -6.30 7.22 2.06
CA ASN A 170 -6.95 7.57 0.79
C ASN A 170 -5.96 7.92 -0.32
N ASN A 171 -4.78 8.42 0.02
CA ASN A 171 -3.75 8.73 -0.97
C ASN A 171 -2.97 7.46 -1.32
N ASP A 172 -2.45 6.77 -0.31
CA ASP A 172 -1.38 5.79 -0.51
C ASP A 172 -1.88 4.33 -0.39
N HIS A 173 -3.12 4.11 0.06
CA HIS A 173 -3.60 2.75 0.40
C HIS A 173 -5.01 2.43 -0.11
N ARG A 174 -5.42 3.03 -1.23
CA ARG A 174 -6.75 2.78 -1.84
C ARG A 174 -6.99 1.31 -2.20
N ASN A 175 -5.94 0.62 -2.64
CA ASN A 175 -5.99 -0.81 -2.93
C ASN A 175 -6.31 -1.64 -1.67
N THR A 176 -5.71 -1.28 -0.53
CA THR A 176 -6.00 -1.92 0.76
C THR A 176 -7.45 -1.73 1.19
N LEU A 177 -8.01 -0.53 1.00
CA LEU A 177 -9.43 -0.28 1.31
C LEU A 177 -10.35 -1.15 0.46
N SER A 178 -10.00 -1.40 -0.80
CA SER A 178 -10.74 -2.30 -1.69
C SER A 178 -10.73 -3.74 -1.14
N LEU A 179 -9.56 -4.22 -0.67
CA LEU A 179 -9.41 -5.55 -0.06
C LEU A 179 -10.27 -5.71 1.19
N PHE A 180 -10.39 -4.66 2.02
CA PHE A 180 -11.24 -4.70 3.20
C PHE A 180 -12.70 -4.89 2.84
N LEU A 181 -13.19 -4.16 1.84
CA LEU A 181 -14.56 -4.29 1.37
C LEU A 181 -14.85 -5.66 0.76
N GLU A 182 -13.91 -6.22 -0.02
CA GLU A 182 -14.03 -7.57 -0.60
C GLU A 182 -14.16 -8.64 0.50
N VAL A 183 -13.38 -8.52 1.58
CA VAL A 183 -13.28 -9.57 2.61
C VAL A 183 -14.33 -9.41 3.71
N TYR A 184 -14.46 -8.23 4.30
CA TYR A 184 -15.34 -8.00 5.45
C TYR A 184 -16.80 -7.75 5.05
N ASN A 185 -17.02 -7.04 3.94
CA ASN A 185 -18.38 -6.68 3.50
C ASN A 185 -18.85 -7.47 2.27
N LYS A 186 -18.00 -8.32 1.67
CA LYS A 186 -18.29 -9.11 0.46
C LYS A 186 -18.73 -8.25 -0.73
N VAL A 187 -18.19 -7.02 -0.81
CA VAL A 187 -18.43 -6.13 -1.95
C VAL A 187 -17.71 -6.68 -3.18
N PRO A 188 -18.35 -6.73 -4.36
CA PRO A 188 -17.70 -7.18 -5.58
C PRO A 188 -16.46 -6.34 -5.93
N TYR A 189 -15.40 -6.98 -6.43
CA TYR A 189 -14.13 -6.34 -6.79
C TYR A 189 -14.31 -5.05 -7.59
N SER A 190 -15.15 -5.06 -8.63
CA SER A 190 -15.37 -3.91 -9.51
C SER A 190 -15.92 -2.68 -8.78
N GLN A 191 -16.78 -2.89 -7.79
CA GLN A 191 -17.33 -1.80 -6.97
C GLN A 191 -16.31 -1.35 -5.92
N ALA A 192 -15.57 -2.30 -5.34
CA ALA A 192 -14.55 -2.05 -4.33
C ALA A 192 -13.40 -1.15 -4.85
N GLN A 193 -13.08 -1.16 -6.15
CA GLN A 193 -12.03 -0.31 -6.75
C GLN A 193 -12.20 1.21 -6.48
N THR A 194 -13.41 1.65 -6.15
CA THR A 194 -13.71 3.05 -5.85
C THR A 194 -13.69 3.39 -4.35
N ALA A 195 -13.13 2.48 -3.55
CA ALA A 195 -13.06 2.58 -2.11
C ALA A 195 -12.37 3.87 -1.66
N ARG A 196 -12.97 4.51 -0.66
CA ARG A 196 -12.43 5.66 0.06
C ARG A 196 -12.83 5.56 1.53
N ILE A 197 -11.92 5.83 2.46
CA ILE A 197 -12.28 5.92 3.87
C ILE A 197 -12.91 7.29 4.12
N GLU A 198 -14.08 7.29 4.75
CA GLU A 198 -14.84 8.49 5.12
C GLU A 198 -14.63 8.86 6.59
N GLU A 199 -14.51 7.84 7.45
CA GLU A 199 -14.38 8.02 8.89
C GLU A 199 -13.64 6.85 9.53
N ILE A 200 -12.86 7.12 10.58
CA ILE A 200 -12.25 6.09 11.43
C ILE A 200 -12.64 6.29 12.90
N ARG A 201 -13.10 5.21 13.54
CA ARG A 201 -13.53 5.15 14.94
C ARG A 201 -12.73 4.07 15.66
N LEU A 202 -12.71 4.09 16.98
CA LEU A 202 -12.02 3.05 17.77
C LEU A 202 -12.57 1.64 17.52
N ILE A 203 -13.85 1.52 17.13
CA ILE A 203 -14.50 0.24 16.85
C ILE A 203 -14.37 -0.23 15.40
N GLY A 204 -13.89 0.60 14.48
CA GLY A 204 -13.86 0.29 13.05
C GLY A 204 -13.73 1.52 12.15
N MET A 205 -13.70 1.28 10.85
CA MET A 205 -13.65 2.32 9.81
C MET A 205 -14.87 2.26 8.89
N THR A 206 -15.32 3.43 8.44
CA THR A 206 -16.36 3.56 7.42
C THR A 206 -15.69 3.80 6.07
N ILE A 207 -15.86 2.86 5.15
CA ILE A 207 -15.34 2.93 3.79
C ILE A 207 -16.52 3.06 2.84
N SER A 208 -16.43 3.96 1.87
CA SER A 208 -17.46 4.20 0.87
C SER A 208 -17.03 3.72 -0.51
N THR A 209 -17.99 3.30 -1.34
CA THR A 209 -17.79 3.02 -2.77
C THR A 209 -18.65 3.93 -3.63
N ALA A 210 -18.13 4.43 -4.75
CA ALA A 210 -18.92 5.13 -5.74
C ALA A 210 -19.73 4.15 -6.61
N ASP A 211 -21.01 4.44 -6.82
CA ASP A 211 -21.86 3.68 -7.74
C ASP A 211 -21.42 3.86 -9.21
N ASN A 212 -20.84 5.01 -9.55
CA ASN A 212 -20.27 5.30 -10.86
C ASN A 212 -18.90 6.01 -10.72
N PRO A 213 -17.77 5.33 -11.02
CA PRO A 213 -16.43 5.91 -10.90
C PRO A 213 -16.20 7.13 -11.80
N ASN A 214 -16.91 7.22 -12.93
CA ASN A 214 -16.68 8.25 -13.95
C ASN A 214 -17.58 9.48 -13.76
N SER A 215 -18.34 9.54 -12.66
CA SER A 215 -19.23 10.66 -12.37
C SER A 215 -18.82 11.37 -11.10
N THR A 216 -18.54 12.67 -11.23
CA THR A 216 -18.28 13.58 -10.09
C THR A 216 -19.51 13.76 -9.18
N LYS A 217 -20.69 13.30 -9.62
CA LYS A 217 -21.96 13.32 -8.85
C LYS A 217 -22.41 11.92 -8.43
N SER A 218 -21.50 10.95 -8.37
CA SER A 218 -21.85 9.60 -7.96
C SER A 218 -22.35 9.60 -6.52
N SER A 219 -23.50 8.95 -6.31
CA SER A 219 -23.88 8.44 -5.00
C SER A 219 -22.77 7.52 -4.48
N ARG A 220 -22.51 7.59 -3.17
CA ARG A 220 -21.52 6.75 -2.47
C ARG A 220 -22.24 5.93 -1.41
N THR A 221 -21.97 4.62 -1.40
CA THR A 221 -22.52 3.68 -0.43
C THR A 221 -21.50 3.43 0.66
N ASN A 222 -21.89 3.60 1.93
CA ASN A 222 -21.01 3.45 3.08
C ASN A 222 -21.08 2.03 3.66
N PHE A 223 -19.92 1.48 3.99
CA PHE A 223 -19.74 0.18 4.62
C PHE A 223 -18.91 0.32 5.89
N LEU A 224 -19.31 -0.37 6.95
CA LEU A 224 -18.55 -0.45 8.19
C LEU A 224 -17.64 -1.67 8.14
N VAL A 225 -16.34 -1.44 8.37
CA VAL A 225 -15.33 -2.48 8.57
C VAL A 225 -14.91 -2.45 10.05
N PRO A 226 -15.26 -3.47 10.86
CA PRO A 226 -14.98 -3.46 12.29
C PRO A 226 -13.50 -3.71 12.62
N PHE A 227 -13.04 -3.14 13.73
CA PHE A 227 -11.77 -3.49 14.37
C PHE A 227 -12.01 -4.54 15.45
N GLU A 228 -11.49 -5.76 15.24
CA GLU A 228 -11.58 -6.85 16.21
C GLU A 228 -10.18 -7.29 16.69
N PRO A 229 -9.79 -7.03 17.96
CA PRO A 229 -10.52 -6.28 19.01
C PRO A 229 -10.53 -4.76 18.79
N ALA A 230 -11.47 -4.01 19.38
CA ALA A 230 -11.51 -2.55 19.22
C ALA A 230 -10.18 -1.88 19.64
N LEU A 231 -9.85 -0.75 19.00
CA LEU A 231 -8.66 0.04 19.33
C LEU A 231 -8.85 0.73 20.68
N ASN A 232 -7.77 0.86 21.45
CA ASN A 232 -7.78 1.65 22.68
C ASN A 232 -7.52 3.14 22.38
N ARG A 233 -6.72 3.41 21.35
CA ARG A 233 -6.30 4.74 20.89
C ARG A 233 -5.99 4.69 19.38
N TYR A 234 -5.96 5.85 18.74
CA TYR A 234 -5.70 5.94 17.29
C TYR A 234 -4.25 5.61 16.89
N GLU A 235 -3.30 5.64 17.83
CA GLU A 235 -1.91 5.22 17.60
C GLU A 235 -1.81 3.73 17.23
N ASP A 236 -2.73 2.91 17.75
CA ASP A 236 -2.79 1.47 17.49
C ASP A 236 -3.37 1.15 16.09
N ALA A 237 -3.93 2.15 15.40
CA ALA A 237 -4.65 1.96 14.14
C ALA A 237 -3.73 1.39 13.05
N ARG A 238 -2.48 1.86 12.94
CA ARG A 238 -1.52 1.37 11.94
C ARG A 238 -1.33 -0.14 12.07
N HIS A 239 -1.00 -0.60 13.27
CA HIS A 239 -0.77 -2.02 13.53
C HIS A 239 -2.00 -2.84 13.15
N ARG A 240 -3.19 -2.40 13.57
CA ARG A 240 -4.42 -3.12 13.26
C ARG A 240 -4.71 -3.17 11.75
N VAL A 241 -4.57 -2.05 11.06
CA VAL A 241 -4.82 -1.98 9.61
C VAL A 241 -3.85 -2.90 8.85
N VAL A 242 -2.59 -2.98 9.28
CA VAL A 242 -1.60 -3.89 8.70
C VAL A 242 -1.96 -5.36 8.93
N GLU A 243 -2.39 -5.73 10.15
CA GLU A 243 -2.85 -7.09 10.44
C GLU A 243 -4.08 -7.46 9.59
N MET A 244 -5.05 -6.56 9.50
CA MET A 244 -6.24 -6.74 8.67
C MET A 244 -5.87 -6.88 7.19
N HIS A 245 -4.91 -6.10 6.70
CA HIS A 245 -4.42 -6.18 5.32
C HIS A 245 -3.81 -7.56 5.03
N LYS A 246 -2.91 -8.04 5.90
CA LYS A 246 -2.33 -9.38 5.80
C LYS A 246 -3.39 -10.48 5.81
N HIS A 247 -4.40 -10.35 6.68
CA HIS A 247 -5.53 -11.27 6.73
C HIS A 247 -6.33 -11.27 5.42
N CYS A 248 -6.58 -10.10 4.83
CA CYS A 248 -7.27 -9.98 3.56
C CYS A 248 -6.49 -10.62 2.39
N LEU A 249 -5.18 -10.37 2.32
CA LEU A 249 -4.31 -10.98 1.32
C LEU A 249 -4.35 -12.51 1.41
N LYS A 250 -4.19 -13.06 2.62
CA LYS A 250 -4.27 -14.51 2.88
C LYS A 250 -5.63 -15.08 2.48
N THR A 251 -6.72 -14.38 2.82
CA THR A 251 -8.09 -14.82 2.51
C THR A 251 -8.37 -14.83 1.00
N LEU A 252 -7.80 -13.88 0.25
CA LEU A 252 -8.00 -13.75 -1.18
C LEU A 252 -6.97 -14.53 -2.02
N GLY A 253 -5.97 -15.17 -1.38
CA GLY A 253 -4.86 -15.82 -2.08
C GLY A 253 -4.00 -14.83 -2.87
N ARG A 254 -3.92 -13.57 -2.41
CA ARG A 254 -3.08 -12.53 -2.99
C ARG A 254 -1.80 -12.40 -2.17
N SER A 255 -0.73 -12.02 -2.84
CA SER A 255 0.55 -11.69 -2.23
C SER A 255 0.63 -10.19 -1.95
N ASP A 256 1.54 -9.83 -1.06
CA ASP A 256 1.84 -8.45 -0.67
C ASP A 256 2.77 -7.75 -1.68
N ILE A 257 2.87 -8.30 -2.89
CA ILE A 257 3.68 -7.77 -4.00
C ILE A 257 2.76 -7.65 -5.21
N THR A 258 2.52 -6.40 -5.62
CA THR A 258 1.76 -6.07 -6.82
C THR A 258 2.71 -5.92 -8.00
N ILE A 259 2.43 -6.61 -9.10
CA ILE A 259 3.20 -6.46 -10.34
C ILE A 259 2.40 -5.60 -11.33
N GLN A 260 2.91 -4.41 -11.62
CA GLN A 260 2.30 -3.47 -12.58
C GLN A 260 3.10 -3.31 -13.87
N GLU A 261 4.32 -3.86 -13.93
CA GLU A 261 5.19 -3.71 -15.09
C GLU A 261 5.36 -5.00 -15.89
N TYR A 262 5.67 -4.82 -17.18
CA TYR A 262 6.10 -5.88 -18.06
C TYR A 262 7.58 -5.72 -18.41
N ARG A 263 8.35 -6.78 -18.25
CA ARG A 263 9.76 -6.81 -18.64
C ARG A 263 9.94 -7.66 -19.89
N ARG A 264 10.33 -6.99 -20.99
CA ARG A 264 10.67 -7.66 -22.26
C ARG A 264 11.87 -8.62 -22.09
N PRO A 265 11.92 -9.72 -22.87
CA PRO A 265 13.07 -10.61 -22.87
C PRO A 265 14.36 -9.86 -23.25
N ARG A 266 15.46 -10.17 -22.55
CA ARG A 266 16.80 -9.62 -22.80
C ARG A 266 17.83 -10.74 -22.81
N GLY A 267 19.00 -10.50 -23.42
CA GLY A 267 20.10 -11.48 -23.48
C GLY A 267 19.66 -12.80 -24.10
N LEU A 268 19.96 -13.91 -23.41
CA LEU A 268 19.57 -15.26 -23.84
C LEU A 268 18.05 -15.43 -23.99
N GLY A 269 17.25 -14.78 -23.16
CA GLY A 269 15.79 -14.83 -23.28
C GLY A 269 15.28 -14.26 -24.61
N ALA A 270 15.90 -13.18 -25.10
CA ALA A 270 15.53 -12.60 -26.39
C ALA A 270 15.87 -13.52 -27.58
N VAL A 271 16.97 -14.26 -27.47
CA VAL A 271 17.36 -15.27 -28.46
C VAL A 271 16.34 -16.41 -28.46
N LEU A 272 15.96 -16.93 -27.29
CA LEU A 272 14.97 -17.99 -27.16
C LEU A 272 13.58 -17.56 -27.66
N PHE A 273 13.12 -16.35 -27.31
CA PHE A 273 11.90 -15.75 -27.86
C PHE A 273 11.92 -15.76 -29.39
N THR A 274 13.02 -15.29 -29.98
CA THR A 274 13.16 -15.20 -31.44
C THR A 274 13.14 -16.58 -32.09
N ILE A 275 13.79 -17.57 -31.47
CA ILE A 275 13.79 -18.97 -31.94
C ILE A 275 12.37 -19.54 -31.88
N CYS A 276 11.69 -19.45 -30.72
CA CYS A 276 10.33 -19.98 -30.56
C CYS A 276 9.34 -19.31 -31.51
N LEU A 277 9.40 -17.98 -31.64
CA LEU A 277 8.57 -17.23 -32.59
C LEU A 277 8.82 -17.68 -34.04
N THR A 278 10.09 -17.86 -34.41
CA THR A 278 10.45 -18.35 -35.75
C THR A 278 9.93 -19.77 -35.98
N VAL A 279 9.97 -20.64 -34.97
CA VAL A 279 9.39 -21.99 -35.04
C VAL A 279 7.88 -21.93 -35.20
N PHE A 280 7.16 -21.11 -34.42
CA PHE A 280 5.71 -20.91 -34.58
C PHE A 280 5.36 -20.45 -36.00
N ILE A 281 6.10 -19.48 -36.55
CA ILE A 281 5.87 -18.96 -37.91
C ILE A 281 6.20 -20.03 -38.95
N ALA A 282 7.38 -20.65 -38.88
CA ALA A 282 7.84 -21.65 -39.84
C ALA A 282 6.91 -22.88 -39.86
N PHE A 283 6.48 -23.35 -38.70
CA PHE A 283 5.61 -24.52 -38.56
C PHE A 283 4.11 -24.20 -38.56
N SER A 284 3.70 -22.93 -38.74
CA SER A 284 2.28 -22.54 -38.83
C SER A 284 1.55 -23.18 -40.01
N ARG A 285 2.27 -23.46 -41.11
CA ARG A 285 1.72 -24.06 -42.34
C ARG A 285 2.71 -25.07 -42.90
N ARG A 286 2.21 -26.25 -43.32
CA ARG A 286 3.05 -27.25 -44.00
C ARG A 286 3.63 -26.77 -45.32
N SER A 287 2.94 -25.87 -46.00
CA SER A 287 3.41 -25.27 -47.26
C SER A 287 4.73 -24.52 -47.09
N ASN A 288 5.08 -24.08 -45.87
CA ASN A 288 6.37 -23.44 -45.62
C ASN A 288 7.57 -24.37 -45.89
N PHE A 289 7.36 -25.68 -45.92
CA PHE A 289 8.41 -26.68 -46.19
C PHE A 289 8.36 -27.26 -47.60
N GLN A 290 7.55 -26.69 -48.50
CA GLN A 290 7.44 -27.12 -49.89
C GLN A 290 8.24 -26.22 -50.84
N PRO A 291 8.66 -26.71 -52.04
CA PRO A 291 9.55 -25.97 -52.94
C PRO A 291 9.04 -24.61 -53.47
N ASP A 292 7.74 -24.37 -53.37
CA ASP A 292 7.05 -23.13 -53.74
C ASP A 292 7.09 -22.05 -52.65
N SER A 293 7.58 -22.38 -51.46
CA SER A 293 7.64 -21.48 -50.32
C SER A 293 8.92 -20.62 -50.31
N ALA A 294 8.81 -19.39 -49.81
CA ALA A 294 9.96 -18.51 -49.60
C ALA A 294 10.96 -19.04 -48.56
N LEU A 295 10.48 -19.81 -47.57
CA LEU A 295 11.35 -20.42 -46.56
C LEU A 295 12.16 -21.57 -47.16
N TYR A 296 11.53 -22.36 -48.05
CA TYR A 296 12.22 -23.43 -48.75
C TYR A 296 13.22 -22.89 -49.76
N SER A 297 12.80 -21.96 -50.62
CA SER A 297 13.68 -21.46 -51.69
C SER A 297 14.92 -20.73 -51.16
N ASN A 298 14.79 -19.96 -50.08
CA ASN A 298 15.90 -19.16 -49.55
C ASN A 298 16.79 -19.91 -48.55
N VAL A 299 16.23 -20.86 -47.78
CA VAL A 299 16.94 -21.51 -46.68
C VAL A 299 17.00 -23.01 -46.87
N LEU A 300 15.85 -23.69 -46.88
CA LEU A 300 15.78 -25.14 -46.76
C LEU A 300 16.10 -25.92 -48.04
N GLY A 301 16.17 -25.25 -49.19
CA GLY A 301 16.51 -25.86 -50.49
C GLY A 301 17.92 -26.44 -50.52
N HIS A 302 18.82 -25.94 -49.66
CA HIS A 302 20.15 -26.51 -49.46
C HIS A 302 20.12 -27.83 -48.69
N PHE A 303 19.03 -28.12 -47.97
CA PHE A 303 18.87 -29.28 -47.09
C PHE A 303 17.51 -29.99 -47.32
N PRO A 304 17.28 -30.60 -48.51
CA PRO A 304 15.97 -31.15 -48.88
C PRO A 304 15.50 -32.28 -47.95
N GLY A 305 16.43 -33.04 -47.38
CA GLY A 305 16.11 -34.07 -46.37
C GLY A 305 15.52 -33.47 -45.08
N PHE A 306 16.07 -32.35 -44.62
CA PHE A 306 15.57 -31.65 -43.44
C PHE A 306 14.22 -30.99 -43.70
N ALA A 307 14.00 -30.39 -44.87
CA ALA A 307 12.70 -29.86 -45.26
C ALA A 307 11.60 -30.94 -45.26
N THR A 308 11.91 -32.12 -45.78
CA THR A 308 10.98 -33.27 -45.79
C THR A 308 10.67 -33.76 -44.38
N PHE A 309 11.67 -33.79 -43.49
CA PHE A 309 11.47 -34.10 -42.07
C PHE A 309 10.53 -33.07 -41.41
N CYS A 310 10.81 -31.77 -41.57
CA CYS A 310 9.99 -30.69 -41.03
C CYS A 310 8.54 -30.77 -41.53
N TYR A 311 8.31 -31.04 -42.81
CA TYR A 311 6.98 -31.25 -43.39
C TYR A 311 6.22 -32.40 -42.69
N LYS A 312 6.89 -33.51 -42.42
CA LYS A 312 6.28 -34.71 -41.80
C LYS A 312 5.97 -34.51 -40.32
N ILE A 313 6.89 -33.89 -39.57
CA ILE A 313 6.75 -33.70 -38.13
C ILE A 313 5.83 -32.53 -37.78
N GLN A 314 5.63 -31.58 -38.71
CA GLN A 314 4.88 -30.34 -38.47
C GLN A 314 3.57 -30.50 -37.69
N PRO A 315 2.62 -31.39 -38.04
CA PRO A 315 1.35 -31.47 -37.32
C PRO A 315 1.53 -31.88 -35.86
N LEU A 316 2.47 -32.79 -35.60
CA LEU A 316 2.76 -33.23 -34.24
C LEU A 316 3.46 -32.12 -33.47
N LEU A 317 4.50 -31.52 -34.07
CA LEU A 317 5.31 -30.48 -33.42
C LEU A 317 4.46 -29.27 -33.04
N ILE A 318 3.68 -28.71 -33.98
CA ILE A 318 2.90 -27.50 -33.70
C ILE A 318 1.79 -27.76 -32.69
N SER A 319 1.11 -28.92 -32.76
CA SER A 319 0.04 -29.25 -31.83
C SER A 319 0.55 -29.49 -30.41
N VAL A 320 1.67 -30.22 -30.26
CA VAL A 320 2.29 -30.44 -28.94
C VAL A 320 2.86 -29.13 -28.39
N MET A 321 3.60 -28.37 -29.19
CA MET A 321 4.18 -27.09 -28.77
C MET A 321 3.09 -26.10 -28.36
N ALA A 322 2.06 -25.90 -29.18
CA ALA A 322 0.95 -25.00 -28.84
C ALA A 322 0.19 -25.48 -27.59
N GLY A 323 0.02 -26.79 -27.40
CA GLY A 323 -0.61 -27.36 -26.20
C GLY A 323 0.20 -27.10 -24.92
N ILE A 324 1.51 -27.28 -24.98
CA ILE A 324 2.42 -27.00 -23.85
C ILE A 324 2.39 -25.50 -23.53
N HIS A 325 2.63 -24.63 -24.52
CA HIS A 325 2.66 -23.19 -24.31
C HIS A 325 1.30 -22.62 -23.86
N LEU A 326 0.18 -23.19 -24.34
CA LEU A 326 -1.15 -22.81 -23.83
C LEU A 326 -1.33 -23.22 -22.37
N SER A 327 -0.80 -24.38 -21.98
CA SER A 327 -0.85 -24.86 -20.59
C SER A 327 0.03 -24.00 -19.68
N GLU A 328 1.22 -23.61 -20.14
CA GLU A 328 2.12 -22.68 -19.45
C GLU A 328 1.48 -21.29 -19.29
N ALA A 329 0.87 -20.76 -20.35
CA ALA A 329 0.21 -19.45 -20.31
C ALA A 329 -1.01 -19.46 -19.38
N ALA A 330 -1.77 -20.55 -19.36
CA ALA A 330 -2.86 -20.75 -18.40
C ALA A 330 -2.33 -20.85 -16.96
N TYR A 331 -1.22 -21.56 -16.75
CA TYR A 331 -0.56 -21.66 -15.45
C TYR A 331 -0.06 -20.30 -14.96
N LEU A 332 0.64 -19.54 -15.81
CA LEU A 332 1.09 -18.17 -15.52
C LEU A 332 -0.10 -17.28 -15.15
N ALA A 333 -1.19 -17.31 -15.94
CA ALA A 333 -2.35 -16.48 -15.71
C ALA A 333 -3.05 -16.76 -14.37
N VAL A 334 -3.21 -18.04 -14.01
CA VAL A 334 -3.96 -18.45 -12.82
C VAL A 334 -3.11 -18.43 -11.54
N TYR A 335 -1.89 -18.97 -11.61
CA TYR A 335 -1.07 -19.24 -10.41
C TYR A 335 0.04 -18.23 -10.18
N ARG A 336 0.34 -17.35 -11.14
CA ARG A 336 1.39 -16.32 -11.00
C ARG A 336 0.82 -14.90 -11.09
N LEU A 337 0.15 -14.55 -12.18
CA LEU A 337 -0.36 -13.18 -12.37
C LEU A 337 -1.45 -12.81 -11.35
N ARG A 338 -2.41 -13.71 -11.12
CA ARG A 338 -3.53 -13.43 -10.20
C ARG A 338 -3.09 -13.26 -8.73
N PRO A 339 -2.23 -14.12 -8.15
CA PRO A 339 -1.71 -13.90 -6.80
C PRO A 339 -0.90 -12.60 -6.65
N HIS A 340 -0.29 -12.11 -7.73
CA HIS A 340 0.47 -10.86 -7.74
C HIS A 340 -0.35 -9.64 -8.20
N SER A 341 -1.68 -9.73 -8.05
CA SER A 341 -2.63 -8.63 -8.26
C SER A 341 -2.58 -8.01 -9.67
N VAL A 342 -2.12 -8.74 -10.68
CA VAL A 342 -2.15 -8.27 -12.07
C VAL A 342 -3.60 -8.32 -12.58
N PRO A 343 -4.24 -7.18 -12.93
CA PRO A 343 -5.64 -7.18 -13.31
C PRO A 343 -5.87 -7.96 -14.60
N PHE A 344 -6.84 -8.88 -14.58
CA PHE A 344 -7.19 -9.68 -15.75
C PHE A 344 -7.59 -8.78 -16.93
N GLY A 345 -6.98 -9.02 -18.10
CA GLY A 345 -7.25 -8.24 -19.30
C GLY A 345 -6.60 -6.85 -19.34
N SER A 346 -5.80 -6.48 -18.33
CA SER A 346 -4.95 -5.29 -18.42
C SER A 346 -3.90 -5.43 -19.53
N ARG A 347 -3.34 -4.30 -19.98
CA ARG A 347 -2.24 -4.30 -20.96
C ARG A 347 -1.07 -5.17 -20.49
N VAL A 348 -0.72 -5.06 -19.21
CA VAL A 348 0.37 -5.81 -18.57
C VAL A 348 0.07 -7.30 -18.56
N TRP A 349 -1.17 -7.67 -18.22
CA TRP A 349 -1.63 -9.06 -18.29
C TRP A 349 -1.48 -9.65 -19.68
N PHE A 350 -1.93 -8.92 -20.73
CA PHE A 350 -1.79 -9.38 -22.11
C PHE A 350 -0.32 -9.51 -22.52
N LEU A 351 0.53 -8.56 -22.14
CA LEU A 351 1.96 -8.63 -22.45
C LEU A 351 2.61 -9.87 -21.83
N TRP A 352 2.32 -10.19 -20.57
CA TRP A 352 2.83 -11.40 -19.93
C TRP A 352 2.29 -12.67 -20.57
N VAL A 353 0.98 -12.78 -20.78
CA VAL A 353 0.34 -14.00 -21.30
C VAL A 353 0.71 -14.28 -22.77
N VAL A 354 0.67 -13.26 -23.64
CA VAL A 354 1.02 -13.44 -25.06
C VAL A 354 2.49 -13.79 -25.21
N ASN A 355 3.35 -13.17 -24.40
CA ASN A 355 4.77 -13.43 -24.46
C ASN A 355 5.12 -14.82 -23.89
N ASP A 356 4.45 -15.25 -22.82
CA ASP A 356 4.56 -16.62 -22.31
C ASP A 356 4.09 -17.65 -23.34
N PHE A 357 2.98 -17.40 -24.04
CA PHE A 357 2.56 -18.28 -25.12
C PHE A 357 3.62 -18.44 -26.24
N ILE A 358 4.50 -17.46 -26.44
CA ILE A 358 5.59 -17.56 -27.43
C ILE A 358 6.84 -18.21 -26.82
N GLU A 359 7.32 -17.78 -25.65
CA GLU A 359 8.59 -18.26 -25.09
C GLU A 359 8.46 -19.50 -24.20
N GLY A 360 7.26 -19.75 -23.69
CA GLY A 360 6.96 -20.75 -22.67
C GLY A 360 7.64 -20.44 -21.35
N PHE A 361 8.12 -21.50 -20.69
CA PHE A 361 8.77 -21.52 -19.37
C PHE A 361 9.76 -20.37 -19.06
N THR A 362 10.47 -19.84 -20.04
CA THR A 362 11.43 -18.73 -19.80
C THR A 362 10.74 -17.43 -19.37
N THR A 363 9.47 -17.25 -19.72
CA THR A 363 8.66 -16.12 -19.21
C THR A 363 8.32 -16.31 -17.74
N LEU A 364 8.03 -17.54 -17.28
CA LEU A 364 7.85 -17.85 -15.85
C LEU A 364 9.11 -17.50 -15.03
N GLN A 365 10.29 -17.90 -15.50
CA GLN A 365 11.55 -17.57 -14.82
C GLN A 365 11.77 -16.06 -14.71
N ARG A 366 11.42 -15.31 -15.77
CA ARG A 366 11.55 -13.85 -15.77
C ARG A 366 10.54 -13.18 -14.84
N PHE A 367 9.33 -13.73 -14.73
CA PHE A 367 8.33 -13.25 -13.79
C PHE A 367 8.76 -13.52 -12.34
N ASP A 368 9.28 -14.72 -12.05
CA ASP A 368 9.76 -15.08 -10.72
C ASP A 368 10.95 -14.19 -10.28
N ALA A 369 11.89 -13.89 -11.19
CA ALA A 369 12.99 -12.97 -10.94
C ALA A 369 12.51 -11.54 -10.62
N LEU A 370 11.46 -11.07 -11.31
CA LEU A 370 10.84 -9.77 -11.03
C LEU A 370 10.21 -9.73 -9.63
N ILE A 371 9.53 -10.80 -9.22
CA ILE A 371 8.95 -10.91 -7.87
C ILE A 371 10.05 -10.88 -6.80
N GLU A 372 11.14 -11.61 -7.03
CA GLU A 372 12.28 -11.65 -6.11
C GLU A 372 12.93 -10.26 -5.95
N GLU A 373 13.12 -9.54 -7.05
CA GLU A 373 13.64 -8.17 -7.02
C GLU A 373 12.72 -7.23 -6.24
N LYS A 374 11.41 -7.23 -6.54
CA LYS A 374 10.43 -6.40 -5.83
C LYS A 374 10.36 -6.76 -4.34
N ARG A 375 10.53 -8.05 -3.99
CA ARG A 375 10.64 -8.50 -2.60
C ARG A 375 11.90 -7.95 -1.91
N ALA A 376 13.03 -7.98 -2.60
CA ALA A 376 14.29 -7.48 -2.07
C ALA A 376 14.25 -5.96 -1.83
N LEU A 377 13.67 -5.19 -2.76
CA LEU A 377 13.48 -3.75 -2.61
C LEU A 377 12.59 -3.43 -1.39
N LYS A 378 11.47 -4.13 -1.26
CA LYS A 378 10.57 -3.99 -0.10
C LYS A 378 11.27 -4.29 1.23
N ALA A 379 12.14 -5.30 1.26
CA ALA A 379 12.90 -5.63 2.46
C ALA A 379 13.92 -4.54 2.85
N GLN A 380 14.55 -3.88 1.87
CA GLN A 380 15.50 -2.79 2.11
C GLN A 380 14.81 -1.54 2.68
N HIS A 381 13.61 -1.23 2.22
CA HIS A 381 12.86 -0.07 2.73
C HIS A 381 12.35 -0.28 4.15
N LYS A 382 12.19 -1.54 4.59
CA LYS A 382 11.81 -1.87 5.97
C LYS A 382 12.96 -1.80 6.98
N SER A 383 14.21 -1.85 6.51
CA SER A 383 15.40 -1.85 7.37
C SER A 383 15.98 -0.46 7.66
N ASN A 384 15.50 0.57 6.96
CA ASN A 384 15.79 1.97 7.24
C ASN A 384 14.64 2.57 8.03
#